data_AF-A0A350V205-F1
#
_entry.id   AF-A0A350V205-F1
#
_cell.length_a   1.000
_cell.length_b   1.000
_cell.length_c   1.000
_cell.angle_alpha   90.00
_cell.angle_beta   90.00
_cell.angle_gamma   90.00
#
_symmetry.space_group_name_H-M   'P 1'
#
loop_
_entity.id
_entity.type
_entity.pdbx_description
1 polymer ?
#
loop_
_entity_poly.entity_id
_entity_poly.type
_entity_poly.pdbx_seq_one_letter_code
_entity_poly.pdbx_strand_id
1 'polypeptide(L)'
;MKTLILIANLFLLVSISNSQNWITTGGNLQRNGLSEITGPNSVTSPFWTVNSTNTTAWGNSIYTYADKFVTSRIVLSPYTGKVELRNINSGALIWEKMINAASRMYAVGFTEDAVYAHDYNTG
;
A
#
# COMPACT_ATOMS: atom_id res chain seq x y z
N MET A 1 3.43 -11.98 -42.20
CA MET A 1 2.19 -12.29 -41.44
C MET A 1 2.47 -12.89 -40.08
N LYS A 2 3.24 -13.98 -39.95
CA LYS A 2 3.62 -14.59 -38.65
C LYS A 2 4.28 -13.61 -37.67
N THR A 3 5.16 -12.71 -38.16
CA THR A 3 5.85 -11.72 -37.32
C THR A 3 4.91 -10.65 -36.74
N LEU A 4 3.91 -10.20 -37.50
CA LEU A 4 2.90 -9.24 -37.01
C LEU A 4 1.99 -9.87 -35.94
N ILE A 5 1.64 -11.15 -36.10
CA ILE A 5 0.84 -11.88 -35.11
C ILE A 5 1.64 -12.08 -33.81
N LEU A 6 2.94 -12.35 -33.90
CA LEU A 6 3.81 -12.47 -32.73
C LEU A 6 3.92 -11.14 -31.96
N ILE A 7 4.10 -10.03 -32.68
CA ILE A 7 4.19 -8.69 -32.08
C ILE A 7 2.86 -8.28 -31.45
N ALA A 8 1.72 -8.54 -32.11
CA ALA A 8 0.41 -8.25 -31.56
C ALA A 8 0.14 -9.04 -30.25
N ASN A 9 0.50 -10.32 -30.21
CA ASN A 9 0.39 -11.12 -28.99
C ASN A 9 1.33 -10.64 -27.87
N LEU A 10 2.51 -10.13 -28.21
CA LEU A 10 3.44 -9.55 -27.23
C LEU A 10 2.86 -8.28 -26.61
N PHE A 11 2.24 -7.39 -27.40
CA PHE A 11 1.59 -6.16 -26.90
C PHE A 11 0.35 -6.45 -26.03
N LEU A 12 -0.41 -7.51 -26.33
CA LEU A 12 -1.54 -7.96 -25.51
C LEU A 12 -1.14 -8.59 -24.16
N LEU A 13 0.10 -9.07 -24.02
CA LEU A 13 0.63 -9.60 -22.76
C LEU A 13 1.16 -8.49 -21.83
N VAL A 14 1.46 -7.29 -22.35
CA VAL A 14 1.98 -6.16 -21.55
C VAL A 14 0.89 -5.26 -20.97
N SER A 15 -0.39 -5.47 -21.33
CA SER A 15 -1.53 -4.83 -20.65
C SER A 15 -1.84 -5.54 -19.33
N ILE A 16 -0.81 -5.71 -18.51
CA ILE A 16 -0.94 -6.16 -17.13
C ILE A 16 -1.74 -5.07 -16.42
N SER A 17 -2.93 -5.42 -15.96
CA SER A 17 -3.81 -4.55 -15.19
C SER A 17 -3.06 -3.99 -13.99
N ASN A 18 -2.58 -2.76 -14.09
CA ASN A 18 -2.07 -2.06 -12.92
C ASN A 18 -3.29 -1.62 -12.11
N SER A 19 -3.39 -2.10 -10.87
CA SER A 19 -4.30 -1.51 -9.90
C SER A 19 -3.99 -0.01 -9.79
N GLN A 20 -5.02 0.82 -9.65
CA GLN A 20 -4.82 2.24 -9.39
C GLN A 20 -3.91 2.42 -8.16
N ASN A 21 -2.89 3.27 -8.29
CA ASN A 21 -2.04 3.64 -7.17
C ASN A 21 -2.81 4.53 -6.19
N TRP A 22 -2.61 4.30 -4.90
CA TRP A 22 -3.18 5.09 -3.81
C TRP A 22 -2.04 5.85 -3.12
N ILE A 23 -1.58 6.92 -3.76
CA ILE A 23 -0.27 7.54 -3.43
C ILE A 23 -0.32 8.55 -2.28
N THR A 24 -1.50 9.04 -1.92
CA THR A 24 -1.73 10.11 -0.95
C THR A 24 -2.91 9.79 -0.04
N THR A 25 -3.10 10.56 1.02
CA THR A 25 -4.37 10.57 1.74
C THR A 25 -5.50 10.92 0.77
N GLY A 26 -6.51 10.06 0.67
CA GLY A 26 -7.58 10.19 -0.33
C GLY A 26 -7.22 9.67 -1.73
N GLY A 27 -6.08 8.99 -1.90
CA GLY A 27 -5.78 8.11 -3.03
C GLY A 27 -5.22 8.75 -4.28
N ASN A 28 -5.46 10.04 -4.49
CA ASN A 28 -5.03 10.77 -5.68
C ASN A 28 -4.64 12.23 -5.36
N LEU A 29 -4.21 12.96 -6.39
CA LEU A 29 -3.79 14.36 -6.24
C LEU A 29 -4.93 15.28 -5.80
N GLN A 30 -6.17 14.94 -6.12
CA GLN A 30 -7.39 15.63 -5.69
C GLN A 30 -7.82 15.26 -4.27
N ARG A 31 -7.23 14.21 -3.68
CA ARG A 31 -7.48 13.71 -2.32
C ARG A 31 -8.96 13.44 -2.03
N ASN A 32 -9.69 12.95 -3.03
CA ASN A 32 -11.15 12.82 -2.97
C ASN A 32 -11.66 11.42 -2.52
N GLY A 33 -10.75 10.46 -2.31
CA GLY A 33 -11.11 9.10 -1.88
C GLY A 33 -11.78 8.25 -2.96
N LEU A 34 -11.76 8.69 -4.22
CA LEU A 34 -12.35 7.95 -5.34
C LEU A 34 -11.35 7.01 -6.00
N SER A 35 -11.84 5.80 -6.28
CA SER A 35 -11.19 4.83 -7.15
C SER A 35 -11.76 4.94 -8.57
N GLU A 36 -10.91 4.92 -9.58
CA GLU A 36 -11.26 4.84 -11.01
C GLU A 36 -11.73 3.43 -11.38
N ILE A 37 -11.34 2.43 -10.59
CA ILE A 37 -11.74 1.04 -10.76
C ILE A 37 -12.87 0.67 -9.80
N THR A 38 -13.86 -0.05 -10.31
CA THR A 38 -14.92 -0.62 -9.48
C THR A 38 -14.35 -1.76 -8.63
N GLY A 39 -14.73 -1.79 -7.35
CA GLY A 39 -14.37 -2.89 -6.45
C GLY A 39 -15.06 -4.21 -6.85
N PRO A 40 -14.65 -5.35 -6.25
CA PRO A 40 -15.28 -6.63 -6.48
C PRO A 40 -16.75 -6.62 -6.00
N ASN A 41 -17.65 -7.25 -6.77
CA ASN A 41 -19.08 -7.35 -6.42
C ASN A 41 -19.31 -8.23 -5.17
N SER A 42 -18.42 -9.19 -4.92
CA SER A 42 -18.44 -10.01 -3.72
C SER A 42 -17.02 -10.45 -3.36
N VAL A 43 -16.74 -10.54 -2.06
CA VAL A 43 -15.48 -11.06 -1.51
C VAL A 43 -15.83 -12.27 -0.65
N THR A 44 -15.54 -13.48 -1.15
CA THR A 44 -15.86 -14.74 -0.47
C THR A 44 -14.70 -15.29 0.34
N SER A 45 -13.47 -14.92 -0.01
CA SER A 45 -12.26 -15.25 0.74
C SER A 45 -11.22 -14.12 0.62
N PRO A 46 -10.38 -13.90 1.65
CA PRO A 46 -9.24 -13.00 1.52
C PRO A 46 -8.24 -13.58 0.51
N PHE A 47 -7.67 -12.71 -0.33
CA PHE A 47 -6.63 -13.11 -1.28
C PHE A 47 -5.35 -13.55 -0.54
N TRP A 48 -5.00 -12.85 0.54
CA TRP A 48 -4.01 -13.25 1.52
C TRP A 48 -4.31 -12.60 2.87
N THR A 49 -3.76 -13.16 3.94
CA THR A 49 -3.85 -12.60 5.29
C THR A 49 -2.46 -12.52 5.89
N VAL A 50 -2.09 -11.32 6.37
CA VAL A 50 -0.87 -11.13 7.17
C VAL A 50 -1.27 -11.11 8.64
N ASN A 51 -0.85 -12.15 9.37
CA ASN A 51 -0.97 -12.19 10.82
C ASN A 51 0.20 -11.42 11.43
N SER A 52 -0.10 -10.51 12.35
CA SER A 52 0.92 -9.82 13.16
C SER A 52 0.65 -10.10 14.62
N THR A 53 1.71 -10.33 15.38
CA THR A 53 1.65 -10.34 16.85
C THR A 53 1.34 -8.95 17.41
N ASN A 54 1.49 -7.89 16.61
CA ASN A 54 1.20 -6.53 17.02
C ASN A 54 -0.24 -6.17 16.68
N THR A 55 -1.09 -6.09 17.70
CA THR A 55 -2.44 -5.53 17.57
C THR A 55 -2.33 -4.02 17.38
N THR A 56 -2.54 -3.54 16.15
CA THR A 56 -2.57 -2.10 15.88
C THR A 56 -3.82 -1.49 16.52
N ALA A 57 -3.67 -0.35 17.19
CA ALA A 57 -4.74 0.39 17.83
C ALA A 57 -5.71 1.00 16.80
N TRP A 58 -5.23 1.26 15.58
CA TRP A 58 -6.01 1.88 14.49
C TRP A 58 -5.90 1.10 13.19
N GLY A 59 -6.96 1.15 12.39
CA GLY A 59 -6.92 0.82 10.97
C GLY A 59 -6.14 1.90 10.23
N ASN A 60 -4.84 1.69 10.04
CA ASN A 60 -4.01 2.65 9.32
C ASN A 60 -4.29 2.58 7.82
N SER A 61 -4.29 3.73 7.15
CA SER A 61 -4.41 3.80 5.70
C SER A 61 -3.33 2.96 5.03
N ILE A 62 -3.68 2.41 3.88
CA ILE A 62 -2.77 1.70 2.98
C ILE A 62 -2.51 2.62 1.79
N TYR A 63 -1.24 2.77 1.42
CA TYR A 63 -0.83 3.50 0.24
C TYR A 63 -0.20 2.53 -0.75
N THR A 64 -0.52 2.63 -2.03
CA THR A 64 -0.08 1.66 -3.05
C THR A 64 0.67 2.35 -4.18
N TYR A 65 1.72 1.70 -4.67
CA TYR A 65 2.42 2.06 -5.88
C TYR A 65 2.92 0.78 -6.56
N ALA A 66 2.47 0.55 -7.78
CA ALA A 66 2.76 -0.66 -8.55
C ALA A 66 2.44 -1.95 -7.75
N ASP A 67 3.41 -2.85 -7.57
CA ASP A 67 3.26 -4.14 -6.90
C ASP A 67 3.45 -4.06 -5.37
N LYS A 68 3.46 -2.86 -4.80
CA LYS A 68 3.81 -2.61 -3.40
C LYS A 68 2.74 -1.83 -2.68
N PHE A 69 2.67 -2.03 -1.38
CA PHE A 69 1.91 -1.18 -0.49
C PHE A 69 2.67 -0.86 0.80
N VAL A 70 2.35 0.30 1.35
CA VAL A 70 2.85 0.79 2.62
C VAL A 70 1.71 0.87 3.63
N THR A 71 1.98 0.47 4.86
CA THR A 71 1.08 0.71 5.99
C THR A 71 1.86 0.95 7.28
N SER A 72 1.20 1.53 8.27
CA SER A 72 1.73 1.66 9.63
C SER A 72 1.07 0.65 10.56
N ARG A 73 1.81 0.21 11.59
CA ARG A 73 1.31 -0.64 12.69
C ARG A 73 1.61 0.08 13.98
N ILE A 74 0.60 0.59 14.67
CA ILE A 74 0.77 1.48 15.82
C ILE A 74 0.07 0.88 17.03
N VAL A 75 0.75 0.82 18.18
CA VAL A 75 0.20 0.49 19.49
C VAL A 75 0.29 1.77 20.33
N LEU A 76 -0.74 2.09 21.12
CA LEU A 76 -0.79 3.35 21.89
C LEU A 76 -0.28 3.23 23.33
N SER A 77 -0.35 2.04 23.93
CA SER A 77 0.02 1.83 25.32
C SER A 77 0.74 0.48 25.53
N PRO A 78 2.06 0.49 25.79
CA PRO A 78 2.98 1.61 25.57
C PRO A 78 3.03 2.00 24.08
N TYR A 79 3.36 3.26 23.77
CA TYR A 79 3.45 3.67 22.37
C TYR A 79 4.61 2.93 21.67
N THR A 80 4.27 2.19 20.63
CA THR A 80 5.25 1.61 19.69
C THR A 80 4.67 1.63 18.30
N GLY A 81 5.51 1.83 17.30
CA GLY A 81 5.08 1.94 15.92
C GLY A 81 6.09 1.35 14.97
N LYS A 82 5.61 0.88 13.82
CA LYS A 82 6.45 0.62 12.65
C LYS A 82 5.73 0.95 11.36
N VAL A 83 6.52 1.30 10.35
CA VAL A 83 6.09 1.40 8.96
C VAL A 83 6.57 0.17 8.21
N GLU A 84 5.72 -0.45 7.43
CA GLU A 84 6.01 -1.65 6.65
C GLU A 84 5.80 -1.36 5.16
N LEU A 85 6.76 -1.76 4.32
CA LEU A 85 6.56 -1.93 2.89
C LEU A 85 6.39 -3.41 2.58
N ARG A 86 5.35 -3.74 1.82
CA ARG A 86 4.97 -5.12 1.51
C ARG A 86 4.63 -5.27 0.04
N ASN A 87 4.77 -6.49 -0.46
CA ASN A 87 4.30 -6.85 -1.80
C ASN A 87 2.77 -7.01 -1.78
N ILE A 88 2.05 -6.36 -2.71
CA ILE A 88 0.58 -6.33 -2.72
C ILE A 88 -0.05 -7.65 -3.14
N ASN A 89 0.68 -8.48 -3.89
CA ASN A 89 0.16 -9.74 -4.40
C ASN A 89 0.32 -10.91 -3.41
N SER A 90 1.23 -10.80 -2.46
CA SER A 90 1.53 -11.87 -1.50
C SER A 90 1.41 -11.46 -0.04
N GLY A 91 1.38 -10.15 0.26
CA GLY A 91 1.49 -9.62 1.62
C GLY A 91 2.90 -9.74 2.22
N ALA A 92 3.87 -10.29 1.48
CA ALA A 92 5.24 -10.51 1.96
C ALA A 92 5.91 -9.19 2.37
N LEU A 93 6.64 -9.21 3.50
CA LEU A 93 7.39 -8.06 3.97
C LEU A 93 8.60 -7.82 3.07
N ILE A 94 8.75 -6.59 2.58
CA ILE A 94 9.92 -6.15 1.82
C ILE A 94 10.90 -5.47 2.77
N TRP A 95 10.42 -4.50 3.56
CA TRP A 95 11.19 -3.89 4.64
C TRP A 95 10.25 -3.31 5.71
N GLU A 96 10.81 -3.06 6.89
CA GLU A 96 10.14 -2.31 7.95
C GLU A 96 11.06 -1.28 8.60
N LYS A 97 10.46 -0.23 9.16
CA LYS A 97 11.14 0.80 9.93
C LYS A 97 10.43 0.99 11.26
N MET A 98 11.12 0.68 12.36
CA MET A 98 10.65 0.97 13.70
C MET A 98 10.62 2.48 13.93
N ILE A 99 9.52 2.95 14.52
CA ILE A 99 9.35 4.34 14.93
C ILE A 99 9.91 4.49 16.35
N ASN A 100 10.66 5.56 16.57
CA ASN A 100 11.20 5.88 17.89
C ASN A 100 10.03 6.08 18.89
N ALA A 101 10.16 5.56 20.12
CA ALA A 101 9.16 5.70 21.16
C ALA A 101 8.83 7.17 21.55
N ALA A 102 9.74 8.11 21.29
CA ALA A 102 9.53 9.54 21.47
C ALA A 102 8.79 10.20 20.29
N SER A 103 8.76 9.57 19.12
CA SER A 103 8.04 10.05 17.95
C SER A 103 6.63 9.49 17.94
N ARG A 104 5.75 10.16 17.20
CA ARG A 104 4.39 9.70 16.92
C ARG A 104 4.18 9.70 15.41
N MET A 105 4.81 8.74 14.73
CA MET A 105 4.84 8.71 13.26
C MET A 105 3.82 7.74 12.65
N TYR A 106 3.34 8.05 11.46
CA TYR A 106 2.59 7.14 10.60
C TYR A 106 2.76 7.54 9.13
N ALA A 107 2.58 6.57 8.22
CA ALA A 107 2.66 6.79 6.78
C ALA A 107 1.50 7.65 6.27
N VAL A 108 1.80 8.61 5.40
CA VAL A 108 0.84 9.55 4.79
C VAL A 108 0.88 9.59 3.26
N GLY A 109 1.80 8.83 2.65
CA GLY A 109 1.89 8.73 1.21
C GLY A 109 2.98 7.77 0.75
N PHE A 110 2.91 7.39 -0.52
CA PHE A 110 3.85 6.47 -1.14
C PHE A 110 3.98 6.78 -2.63
N THR A 111 5.21 6.80 -3.11
CA THR A 111 5.59 6.97 -4.52
C THR A 111 6.63 5.92 -4.87
N GLU A 112 7.06 5.86 -6.13
CA GLU A 112 8.11 4.93 -6.57
C GLU A 112 9.36 4.93 -5.67
N ASP A 113 9.79 6.14 -5.29
CA ASP A 113 11.09 6.35 -4.65
C ASP A 113 11.00 6.57 -3.14
N ALA A 114 9.81 6.89 -2.61
CA ALA A 114 9.70 7.41 -1.27
C ALA A 114 8.41 7.01 -0.56
N VAL A 115 8.58 6.72 0.74
CA VAL A 115 7.50 6.65 1.73
C VAL A 115 7.50 7.93 2.55
N TYR A 116 6.35 8.60 2.58
CA TYR A 116 6.15 9.81 3.36
C TYR A 116 5.48 9.46 4.68
N ALA A 117 5.96 10.06 5.76
CA ALA A 117 5.41 9.88 7.10
C ALA A 117 5.24 11.23 7.79
N HIS A 118 4.23 11.33 8.65
CA HIS A 118 3.96 12.50 9.48
C HIS A 118 4.20 12.15 10.95
N ASP A 119 4.93 13.01 11.67
CA ASP A 119 5.09 12.92 13.13
C ASP A 119 4.10 13.90 13.80
N TYR A 120 3.10 13.37 14.51
CA TYR A 120 2.12 14.19 15.22
C TYR A 120 2.53 14.53 16.66
N ASN A 121 3.74 14.15 17.09
CA ASN A 121 4.26 14.58 18.37
C ASN A 121 4.66 16.07 18.35
N THR A 122 5.00 16.59 17.18
CA THR A 122 5.53 17.95 16.98
C THR A 122 4.53 18.82 16.21
N GLY A 123 3.26 18.82 16.65
CA GLY A 123 2.16 19.57 16.01
C GLY A 123 2.53 20.99 15.59
#